data_AF-A0A920M2C9-F1
#
_entry.id   AF-A0A920M2C9-F1
#
_cell.length_a   1.000
_cell.length_b   1.000
_cell.length_c   1.000
_cell.angle_alpha   90.00
_cell.angle_beta   90.00
_cell.angle_gamma   90.00
#
_symmetry.space_group_name_H-M   'P 1'
#
loop_
_entity.id
_entity.type
_entity.pdbx_description
1 polymer ?
#
loop_
_entity_poly.entity_id
_entity_poly.type
_entity_poly.pdbx_seq_one_letter_code
_entity_poly.pdbx_strand_id
1 'polypeptide(L)'
;MNNDQYLLAVNSINWTRIVGQICYYFYAYANLRDHKSISFSVPTGNFGNVFACYSAYKMGLPLKSISVAVNENDILHRFFSNNDYSKHAVLETISPSMDISVASNFERLVYDFFLDRDSNACANLFNSFPSNAIKFDSTIWEKRHEIFLSHKVTDKETKEIISSLFLKQTIF
;
A
#
# COMPACT_ATOMS: atom_id res chain seq x y z
N MET A 1 2.55 -36.57 7.79
CA MET A 1 1.21 -36.03 7.44
C MET A 1 0.36 -37.20 7.02
N ASN A 2 -0.87 -37.29 7.49
CA ASN A 2 -1.78 -38.34 7.04
C ASN A 2 -2.24 -38.02 5.61
N ASN A 3 -2.59 -39.04 4.82
CA ASN A 3 -3.01 -38.86 3.41
C ASN A 3 -4.25 -37.96 3.24
N ASP A 4 -5.00 -37.70 4.31
CA ASP A 4 -6.22 -36.88 4.30
C ASP A 4 -6.01 -35.47 4.89
N GLN A 5 -4.76 -35.02 5.07
CA GLN A 5 -4.45 -33.68 5.57
C GLN A 5 -3.94 -32.77 4.44
N TYR A 6 -4.68 -31.69 4.18
CA TYR A 6 -4.29 -30.63 3.26
C TYR A 6 -3.74 -29.43 4.04
N LEU A 7 -2.49 -29.07 3.78
CA LEU A 7 -1.94 -27.81 4.28
C LEU A 7 -2.36 -26.66 3.39
N LEU A 8 -3.19 -25.77 3.92
CA LEU A 8 -3.60 -24.54 3.26
C LEU A 8 -2.93 -23.36 3.95
N ALA A 9 -2.26 -22.51 3.16
CA ALA A 9 -1.68 -21.27 3.63
C ALA A 9 -2.67 -20.12 3.44
N VAL A 10 -3.16 -19.54 4.53
CA VAL A 10 -3.92 -18.28 4.51
C VAL A 10 -2.92 -17.15 4.74
N ASN A 11 -2.54 -16.44 3.67
CA ASN A 11 -1.56 -15.36 3.76
C ASN A 11 -2.04 -14.07 3.07
N SER A 12 -1.34 -12.97 3.32
CA SER A 12 -1.65 -11.64 2.80
C SER A 12 -1.41 -11.46 1.30
N ILE A 13 -0.82 -12.47 0.64
CA ILE A 13 -0.46 -12.44 -0.78
C ILE A 13 -1.55 -13.11 -1.63
N ASN A 14 -2.48 -13.86 -1.05
CA ASN A 14 -3.54 -14.51 -1.81
C ASN A 14 -4.32 -13.50 -2.70
N TRP A 15 -4.39 -13.77 -4.00
CA TRP A 15 -5.05 -12.88 -4.98
C TRP A 15 -6.51 -12.59 -4.65
N THR A 16 -7.24 -13.59 -4.15
CA THR A 16 -8.66 -13.45 -3.76
C THR A 16 -8.86 -12.38 -2.69
N ARG A 17 -7.87 -12.18 -1.81
CA ARG A 17 -7.91 -11.09 -0.81
C ARG A 17 -7.93 -9.72 -1.47
N ILE A 18 -7.13 -9.52 -2.53
CA ILE A 18 -7.11 -8.25 -3.29
C ILE A 18 -8.41 -8.07 -4.05
N VAL A 19 -8.90 -9.11 -4.72
CA VAL A 19 -10.15 -9.05 -5.49
C VAL A 19 -11.33 -8.62 -4.60
N GLY A 20 -11.46 -9.21 -3.41
CA GLY A 20 -12.50 -8.80 -2.46
C GLY A 20 -12.35 -7.35 -2.00
N GLN A 21 -11.12 -6.84 -1.91
CA GLN A 21 -10.85 -5.46 -1.51
C GLN A 21 -11.20 -4.43 -2.61
N ILE A 22 -11.07 -4.79 -3.89
CA ILE A 22 -11.45 -3.90 -5.01
C ILE A 22 -12.93 -3.49 -4.91
N CYS A 23 -13.79 -4.41 -4.49
CA CYS A 23 -15.24 -4.20 -4.44
C CYS A 23 -15.65 -2.97 -3.61
N TYR A 24 -15.04 -2.74 -2.44
CA TYR A 24 -15.46 -1.62 -1.60
C TYR A 24 -15.01 -0.25 -2.13
N TYR A 25 -14.00 -0.18 -2.99
CA TYR A 25 -13.61 1.07 -3.64
C TYR A 25 -14.68 1.55 -4.63
N PHE A 26 -15.19 0.63 -5.46
CA PHE A 26 -16.33 0.91 -6.33
C PHE A 26 -17.59 1.21 -5.53
N TYR A 27 -17.86 0.43 -4.47
CA TYR A 27 -19.01 0.68 -3.59
C TYR A 27 -18.94 2.06 -2.93
N ALA A 28 -17.79 2.45 -2.36
CA ALA A 28 -17.62 3.76 -1.75
C ALA A 28 -17.86 4.89 -2.75
N TYR A 29 -17.33 4.76 -3.98
CA TYR A 29 -17.55 5.72 -5.05
C TYR A 29 -19.02 5.80 -5.50
N ALA A 30 -19.72 4.66 -5.60
CA ALA A 30 -21.14 4.61 -5.98
C ALA A 30 -22.05 5.32 -4.96
N ASN A 31 -21.63 5.45 -3.71
CA ASN A 31 -22.36 6.15 -2.66
C ASN A 31 -22.11 7.67 -2.63
N LEU A 32 -21.23 8.20 -3.48
CA LEU A 32 -21.01 9.65 -3.57
C LEU A 32 -22.11 10.31 -4.40
N ARG A 33 -22.60 11.48 -3.95
CA ARG A 33 -23.67 12.21 -4.64
C ARG A 33 -23.25 12.85 -5.96
N ASP A 34 -21.99 13.29 -6.05
CA ASP A 34 -21.51 14.13 -7.15
C ASP A 34 -20.73 13.36 -8.23
N HIS A 35 -20.42 12.07 -8.00
CA HIS A 35 -19.62 11.19 -8.88
C HIS A 35 -18.34 11.82 -9.50
N LYS A 36 -17.79 12.87 -8.88
CA LYS A 36 -16.52 13.50 -9.28
C LYS A 36 -15.34 12.59 -8.93
N SER A 37 -14.17 12.91 -9.50
CA SER A 37 -12.92 12.21 -9.15
C SER A 37 -12.69 12.20 -7.64
N ILE A 38 -12.38 11.03 -7.09
CA ILE A 38 -12.15 10.83 -5.65
C ILE A 38 -10.68 10.52 -5.37
N SER A 39 -10.20 10.90 -4.20
CA SER A 39 -8.92 10.43 -3.66
C SER A 39 -9.17 9.51 -2.47
N PHE A 40 -8.39 8.44 -2.36
CA PHE A 40 -8.42 7.55 -1.20
C PHE A 40 -7.15 7.71 -0.38
N SER A 41 -7.27 7.85 0.93
CA SER A 41 -6.15 7.71 1.88
C SER A 41 -6.25 6.36 2.54
N VAL A 42 -5.20 5.55 2.42
CA VAL A 42 -5.20 4.14 2.81
C VAL A 42 -4.08 3.92 3.84
N PRO A 43 -4.41 3.70 5.12
CA PRO A 43 -3.44 3.22 6.10
C PRO A 43 -2.98 1.82 5.69
N THR A 44 -1.68 1.62 5.52
CA THR A 44 -1.13 0.38 4.98
C THR A 44 0.15 -0.07 5.66
N GLY A 45 0.21 -1.38 5.89
CA GLY A 45 1.47 -2.11 6.04
C GLY A 45 1.81 -2.86 4.75
N ASN A 46 1.28 -4.07 4.60
CA ASN A 46 1.58 -5.02 3.51
C ASN A 46 1.18 -4.60 2.08
N PHE A 47 0.68 -3.39 1.85
CA PHE A 47 0.34 -2.81 0.54
C PHE A 47 -0.84 -3.45 -0.22
N GLY A 48 -1.44 -4.54 0.27
CA GLY A 48 -2.54 -5.20 -0.44
C GLY A 48 -3.76 -4.28 -0.66
N ASN A 49 -4.15 -3.53 0.37
CA ASN A 49 -5.27 -2.60 0.27
C ASN A 49 -5.01 -1.47 -0.75
N VAL A 50 -3.81 -0.89 -0.72
CA VAL A 50 -3.39 0.12 -1.71
C VAL A 50 -3.37 -0.48 -3.12
N PHE A 51 -2.88 -1.71 -3.27
CA PHE A 51 -2.86 -2.39 -4.57
C PHE A 51 -4.28 -2.68 -5.09
N ALA A 52 -5.24 -2.96 -4.21
CA ALA A 52 -6.65 -3.07 -4.59
C ALA A 52 -7.22 -1.73 -5.08
N CYS A 53 -6.89 -0.62 -4.42
CA CYS A 53 -7.25 0.74 -4.86
C CYS A 53 -6.68 1.03 -6.26
N TYR A 54 -5.39 0.73 -6.45
CA TYR A 54 -4.72 0.84 -7.75
C TYR A 54 -5.37 -0.04 -8.81
N SER A 55 -5.74 -1.28 -8.47
CA SER A 55 -6.44 -2.18 -9.39
C SER A 55 -7.80 -1.60 -9.80
N ALA A 56 -8.54 -0.99 -8.88
CA ALA A 56 -9.79 -0.29 -9.20
C ALA A 56 -9.57 0.90 -10.15
N TYR A 57 -8.49 1.67 -9.96
CA TYR A 57 -8.08 2.72 -10.90
C TYR A 57 -7.78 2.16 -12.29
N LYS A 58 -7.03 1.05 -12.39
CA LYS A 58 -6.76 0.38 -13.67
C LYS A 58 -8.02 -0.20 -14.33
N MET A 59 -9.07 -0.47 -13.56
CA MET A 59 -10.39 -0.88 -14.06
C MET A 59 -11.29 0.29 -14.48
N GLY A 60 -10.84 1.55 -14.34
CA GLY A 60 -11.56 2.73 -14.78
C GLY A 60 -12.28 3.51 -13.66
N LEU A 61 -12.03 3.20 -12.39
CA LEU A 61 -12.52 4.04 -11.28
C LEU A 61 -11.86 5.42 -11.37
N PRO A 62 -12.61 6.54 -11.36
CA PRO A 62 -12.06 7.88 -11.56
C PRO A 62 -11.36 8.36 -10.29
N LEU A 63 -10.12 7.90 -10.09
CA LEU A 63 -9.27 8.33 -8.99
C LEU A 63 -8.43 9.53 -9.38
N LYS A 64 -8.36 10.52 -8.47
CA LYS A 64 -7.41 11.62 -8.55
C LYS A 64 -6.07 11.25 -7.92
N SER A 65 -6.09 10.56 -6.79
CA SER A 65 -4.87 10.08 -6.12
C SER A 65 -5.15 8.98 -5.11
N ILE A 66 -4.10 8.22 -4.78
CA ILE A 66 -4.03 7.20 -3.75
C ILE A 66 -2.94 7.63 -2.76
N SER A 67 -3.35 8.03 -1.55
CA SER A 67 -2.43 8.40 -0.47
C SER A 67 -2.08 7.16 0.35
N VAL A 68 -0.80 6.82 0.33
CA VAL A 68 -0.19 5.73 1.11
C VAL A 68 0.16 6.27 2.49
N ALA A 69 -0.65 5.95 3.49
CA ALA A 69 -0.40 6.36 4.87
C ALA A 69 0.28 5.22 5.64
N VAL A 70 1.43 5.51 6.24
CA VAL A 70 2.22 4.56 7.04
C VAL A 70 2.50 5.12 8.43
N ASN A 71 2.80 4.25 9.38
CA ASN A 71 3.28 4.66 10.71
C ASN A 71 4.82 4.86 10.69
N GLU A 72 5.48 4.81 11.86
CA GLU A 72 6.95 4.88 11.98
C GLU A 72 7.68 3.83 11.12
N ASN A 73 7.04 2.73 10.74
CA ASN A 73 7.55 1.73 9.80
C ASN A 73 7.33 2.20 8.36
N ASP A 74 8.21 3.11 7.91
CA ASP A 74 7.91 4.01 6.80
C ASP A 74 8.53 3.62 5.45
N ILE A 75 8.86 2.34 5.22
CA ILE A 75 9.53 1.86 3.99
C ILE A 75 8.83 2.33 2.69
N LEU A 76 7.49 2.33 2.69
CA LEU A 76 6.71 2.80 1.54
C LEU A 76 6.82 4.32 1.37
N HIS A 77 6.77 5.08 2.46
CA HIS A 77 6.92 6.54 2.39
C HIS A 77 8.31 6.91 1.90
N ARG A 78 9.38 6.28 2.40
CA ARG A 78 10.75 6.49 1.90
C ARG A 78 10.89 6.16 0.41
N PHE A 79 10.24 5.11 -0.07
CA PHE A 79 10.19 4.81 -1.50
C PHE A 79 9.49 5.91 -2.31
N PHE A 80 8.29 6.32 -1.93
CA PHE A 80 7.51 7.32 -2.67
C PHE A 80 8.07 8.74 -2.56
N SER A 81 8.80 9.06 -1.48
CA SER A 81 9.38 10.39 -1.24
C SER A 81 10.82 10.52 -1.74
N ASN A 82 11.63 9.47 -1.60
CA ASN A 82 13.10 9.55 -1.77
C ASN A 82 13.69 8.39 -2.58
N ASN A 83 12.85 7.58 -3.25
CA ASN A 83 13.27 6.43 -4.06
C ASN A 83 14.13 5.42 -3.28
N ASP A 84 13.77 5.19 -2.01
CA ASP A 84 14.49 4.29 -1.13
C ASP A 84 13.55 3.22 -0.54
N TYR A 85 13.57 2.02 -1.09
CA TYR A 85 12.92 0.83 -0.53
C TYR A 85 13.98 -0.08 0.10
N SER A 86 14.53 0.38 1.23
CA SER A 86 15.49 -0.33 2.07
C SER A 86 14.79 -1.02 3.24
N LYS A 87 15.24 -2.20 3.66
CA LYS A 87 14.67 -2.87 4.85
C LYS A 87 15.29 -2.29 6.11
N HIS A 88 14.46 -1.78 7.02
CA HIS A 88 14.86 -1.38 8.37
C HIS A 88 14.29 -2.34 9.42
N ALA A 89 14.79 -2.25 10.66
CA ALA A 89 14.18 -2.94 11.79
C ALA A 89 12.76 -2.44 12.02
N VAL A 90 11.87 -3.32 12.48
CA VAL A 90 10.49 -2.96 12.83
C VAL A 90 10.51 -2.18 14.14
N LEU A 91 9.74 -1.11 14.19
CA LEU A 91 9.43 -0.35 15.40
C LEU A 91 8.02 -0.70 15.85
N GLU A 92 7.84 -0.96 17.14
CA GLU A 92 6.51 -1.14 17.72
C GLU A 92 5.79 0.20 17.79
N THR A 93 4.54 0.24 17.33
CA THR A 93 3.70 1.45 17.32
C THR A 93 2.32 1.17 17.92
N ILE A 94 1.50 2.21 18.08
CA ILE A 94 0.08 2.03 18.48
C ILE A 94 -0.80 1.47 17.36
N SER A 95 -0.24 1.22 16.18
CA SER A 95 -0.93 0.70 15.00
C SER A 95 -0.30 -0.60 14.50
N PRO A 96 -0.28 -1.66 15.33
CA PRO A 96 0.58 -2.84 15.15
C PRO A 96 0.30 -3.63 13.85
N SER A 97 -0.90 -3.47 13.26
CA SER A 97 -1.22 -4.08 11.96
C SER A 97 -0.41 -3.51 10.79
N MET A 98 0.23 -2.36 10.99
CA MET A 98 1.10 -1.70 10.00
C MET A 98 2.59 -1.82 10.35
N ASP A 99 2.95 -2.43 11.48
CA ASP A 99 4.33 -2.60 11.93
C ASP A 99 5.05 -3.67 11.08
N ILE A 100 5.46 -3.28 9.88
CA ILE A 100 6.06 -4.16 8.89
C ILE A 100 7.35 -3.57 8.32
N SER A 101 8.37 -4.41 8.18
CA SER A 101 9.65 -4.00 7.59
C SER A 101 9.70 -4.17 6.07
N VAL A 102 8.81 -4.98 5.50
CA VAL A 102 8.70 -5.26 4.07
C VAL A 102 7.23 -5.41 3.70
N ALA A 103 6.80 -4.72 2.66
CA ALA A 103 5.42 -4.75 2.21
C ALA A 103 5.22 -5.85 1.16
N SER A 104 4.60 -6.96 1.55
CA SER A 104 4.54 -8.19 0.72
C SER A 104 3.81 -8.04 -0.62
N ASN A 105 2.86 -7.11 -0.76
CA ASN A 105 2.16 -6.87 -2.03
C ASN A 105 2.80 -5.75 -2.87
N PHE A 106 3.88 -5.12 -2.40
CA PHE A 106 4.53 -4.04 -3.13
C PHE A 106 5.16 -4.52 -4.45
N GLU A 107 5.63 -5.77 -4.49
CA GLU A 107 6.12 -6.43 -5.70
C GLU A 107 5.12 -6.37 -6.86
N ARG A 108 3.81 -6.45 -6.58
CA ARG A 108 2.77 -6.36 -7.61
C ARG A 108 2.71 -4.99 -8.26
N LEU A 109 2.91 -3.93 -7.47
CA LEU A 109 2.97 -2.58 -8.01
C LEU A 109 4.26 -2.37 -8.79
N VAL A 110 5.39 -2.84 -8.26
CA VAL A 110 6.68 -2.79 -8.97
C VAL A 110 6.56 -3.44 -10.36
N TYR A 111 6.01 -4.65 -10.41
CA TYR A 111 5.79 -5.38 -11.65
C TYR A 111 4.86 -4.64 -12.61
N ASP A 112 3.63 -4.31 -12.19
CA ASP A 112 2.61 -3.79 -13.12
C ASP A 112 2.80 -2.32 -13.48
N PHE A 113 3.20 -1.46 -12.53
CA PHE A 113 3.20 -0.01 -12.67
C PHE A 113 4.57 0.56 -13.03
N PHE A 114 5.63 0.16 -12.31
CA PHE A 114 6.96 0.73 -12.55
C PHE A 114 7.66 0.06 -13.73
N LEU A 115 7.57 -1.27 -13.81
CA LEU A 115 8.31 -2.09 -14.78
C LEU A 115 7.51 -2.51 -16.00
N ASP A 116 6.29 -2.01 -16.17
CA ASP A 116 5.43 -2.31 -17.33
C ASP A 116 5.30 -3.82 -17.60
N ARG A 117 5.22 -4.61 -16.51
CA ARG A 117 5.10 -6.08 -16.50
C ARG A 117 6.34 -6.85 -16.97
N ASP A 118 7.53 -6.27 -16.89
CA ASP A 118 8.79 -7.00 -17.06
C ASP A 118 9.08 -7.88 -15.83
N SER A 119 8.85 -9.18 -15.98
CA SER A 119 9.08 -10.16 -14.92
C SER A 119 10.55 -10.37 -14.59
N ASN A 120 11.45 -10.22 -15.57
CA ASN A 120 12.88 -10.44 -15.37
C ASN A 120 13.48 -9.28 -14.57
N ALA A 121 13.13 -8.04 -14.95
CA ALA A 121 13.54 -6.86 -14.19
C ALA A 121 12.99 -6.91 -12.75
N CYS A 122 11.72 -7.31 -12.58
CA CYS A 122 11.10 -7.44 -11.26
C CYS A 122 11.84 -8.48 -10.41
N ALA A 123 12.05 -9.69 -10.97
CA ALA A 123 12.76 -10.75 -10.28
C ALA A 123 14.19 -10.32 -9.88
N ASN A 124 14.92 -9.63 -10.77
CA ASN A 124 16.26 -9.15 -10.46
C ASN A 124 16.29 -8.19 -9.27
N LEU A 125 15.34 -7.25 -9.19
CA LEU A 125 15.22 -6.33 -8.06
C LEU A 125 14.98 -7.10 -6.75
N PHE A 126 13.97 -7.97 -6.72
CA PHE A 126 13.58 -8.69 -5.51
C PHE A 126 14.56 -9.80 -5.10
N ASN A 127 15.29 -10.41 -6.04
CA ASN A 127 16.37 -11.36 -5.74
C ASN A 127 17.57 -10.68 -5.07
N SER A 128 17.82 -9.40 -5.37
CA SER A 128 18.90 -8.62 -4.77
C SER A 128 18.52 -7.99 -3.42
N PHE A 129 17.22 -7.91 -3.12
CA PHE A 129 16.68 -7.40 -1.87
C PHE A 129 16.69 -8.50 -0.79
N PRO A 130 16.98 -8.20 0.48
CA PRO A 130 17.22 -6.89 1.08
C PRO A 130 18.68 -6.43 1.11
N SER A 131 19.60 -7.18 0.49
CA SER A 131 21.03 -6.81 0.45
C SER A 131 21.26 -5.48 -0.26
N ASN A 132 20.49 -5.22 -1.32
CA ASN A 132 20.40 -3.92 -1.98
C ASN A 132 18.98 -3.36 -1.81
N ALA A 133 18.89 -2.05 -1.56
CA ALA A 133 17.61 -1.35 -1.56
C ALA A 133 17.04 -1.32 -2.99
N ILE A 134 15.73 -1.46 -3.12
CA ILE A 134 15.07 -1.27 -4.43
C ILE A 134 14.99 0.23 -4.69
N LYS A 135 15.53 0.63 -5.85
CA LYS A 135 15.52 2.00 -6.37
C LYS A 135 15.31 1.94 -7.88
N PHE A 136 14.66 2.95 -8.44
CA PHE A 136 14.48 3.07 -9.89
C PHE A 136 15.29 4.22 -10.48
N ASP A 137 15.56 4.18 -11.77
CA ASP A 137 16.00 5.37 -12.50
C ASP A 137 14.93 6.47 -12.41
N SER A 138 15.36 7.73 -12.51
CA SER A 138 14.48 8.89 -12.33
C SER A 138 13.25 8.83 -13.22
N THR A 139 13.40 8.47 -14.50
CA THR A 139 12.29 8.37 -15.45
C THR A 139 11.21 7.38 -15.02
N ILE A 140 11.62 6.20 -14.52
CA ILE A 140 10.69 5.18 -14.04
C ILE A 140 10.06 5.61 -12.72
N TRP A 141 10.85 6.17 -11.80
CA TRP A 141 10.37 6.58 -10.50
C TRP A 141 9.39 7.76 -10.55
N GLU A 142 9.55 8.67 -11.51
CA GLU A 142 8.64 9.81 -11.73
C GLU A 142 7.21 9.37 -12.08
N LYS A 143 6.99 8.15 -12.60
CA LYS A 143 5.64 7.57 -12.80
C LYS A 143 4.80 7.66 -11.51
N ARG A 144 5.40 7.59 -10.32
CA ARG A 144 4.67 7.67 -9.03
C ARG A 144 3.73 8.88 -8.94
N HIS A 145 4.10 10.01 -9.56
CA HIS A 145 3.32 11.24 -9.53
C HIS A 145 1.99 11.15 -10.31
N GLU A 146 1.80 10.12 -11.14
CA GLU A 146 0.54 9.91 -11.86
C GLU A 146 -0.63 9.70 -10.92
N ILE A 147 -0.43 8.96 -9.82
CA ILE A 147 -1.54 8.56 -8.95
C ILE A 147 -1.19 8.41 -7.48
N PHE A 148 0.09 8.33 -7.08
CA PHE A 148 0.47 8.05 -5.69
C PHE A 148 0.92 9.30 -4.93
N LEU A 149 0.47 9.38 -3.69
CA LEU A 149 1.00 10.26 -2.63
C LEU A 149 1.41 9.38 -1.45
N SER A 150 2.25 9.89 -0.54
CA SER A 150 2.57 9.16 0.69
C SER A 150 2.75 10.09 1.87
N HIS A 151 2.39 9.60 3.05
CA HIS A 151 2.53 10.32 4.32
C HIS A 151 2.94 9.34 5.43
N LYS A 152 3.93 9.73 6.22
CA LYS A 152 4.24 9.09 7.50
C LYS A 152 3.47 9.79 8.61
N VAL A 153 2.90 9.02 9.53
CA VAL A 153 2.20 9.52 10.72
C VAL A 153 2.79 8.87 11.96
N THR A 154 3.25 9.67 12.90
CA THR A 154 3.82 9.21 14.17
C THR A 154 2.73 8.80 15.16
N ASP A 155 3.10 8.08 16.22
CA ASP A 155 2.20 7.75 17.32
C ASP A 155 1.64 8.99 18.01
N LYS A 156 2.45 10.05 18.11
CA LYS A 156 2.04 11.33 18.68
C LYS A 156 0.94 11.96 17.83
N GLU A 157 1.19 12.11 16.53
CA GLU A 157 0.21 12.69 15.59
C GLU A 157 -1.06 11.85 15.54
N THR A 158 -0.95 10.52 15.58
CA THR A 158 -2.10 9.62 15.60
C THR A 158 -2.98 9.88 16.84
N LYS A 159 -2.39 9.98 18.02
CA LYS A 159 -3.12 10.30 19.28
C LYS A 159 -3.74 11.70 19.24
N GLU A 160 -3.02 12.68 18.71
CA GLU A 160 -3.52 14.05 18.54
C GLU A 160 -4.72 14.10 17.58
N ILE A 161 -4.65 13.38 16.47
CA ILE A 161 -5.75 13.26 15.50
C ILE A 161 -6.97 12.60 16.15
N ILE A 162 -6.80 11.48 16.83
CA ILE A 162 -7.90 10.78 17.54
C ILE A 162 -8.57 11.72 18.55
N SER A 163 -7.77 12.40 19.39
CA SER A 163 -8.28 13.38 20.36
C SER A 163 -9.05 14.51 19.68
N SER A 164 -8.50 15.05 18.58
CA SER A 164 -9.13 16.15 17.85
C SER A 164 -10.44 15.75 17.16
N LEU A 165 -10.54 14.53 16.62
CA LEU A 165 -11.74 14.02 15.96
C LEU A 165 -12.86 13.76 16.96
N PHE A 166 -12.51 13.14 18.10
CA PHE A 166 -13.46 12.89 19.17
C PHE A 166 -14.11 14.19 19.66
N LEU A 167 -13.31 15.25 19.87
CA LEU A 167 -13.79 16.56 20.31
C LEU A 167 -14.64 17.30 19.27
N LYS A 168 -14.40 17.07 17.96
CA LYS A 168 -15.06 17.81 16.87
C LYS A 168 -16.32 17.16 16.31
N GLN A 169 -16.36 15.83 16.24
CA GLN A 169 -17.37 15.11 15.45
C GLN A 169 -18.08 13.98 16.21
N THR A 170 -17.69 13.69 17.45
CA THR A 170 -18.26 12.57 18.23
C THR A 170 -18.18 11.22 17.49
N ILE A 171 -17.15 11.06 16.65
CA ILE A 171 -16.81 9.82 15.96
C ILE A 171 -15.60 9.21 16.69
N PHE A 172 -15.63 7.90 16.91
CA PHE A 172 -14.51 7.09 17.40
C PHE A 172 -14.07 6.11 16.31
#